data_AF-A0A7J4EWY7-F1
#
_entry.id   AF-A0A7J4EWY7-F1
#
_cell.length_a   1.000
_cell.length_b   1.000
_cell.length_c   1.000
_cell.angle_alpha   90.00
_cell.angle_beta   90.00
_cell.angle_gamma   90.00
#
_symmetry.space_group_name_H-M   'P 1'
#
loop_
_entity.id
_entity.type
_entity.pdbx_description
1 polymer ?
#
loop_
_entity_poly.entity_id
_entity_poly.type
_entity_poly.pdbx_seq_one_letter_code
_entity_poly.pdbx_strand_id
1 'polypeptide(L)' 'TQRGINWDLVEEVMKKVENPVYVGGGVRDEEDLKRCYDMGIQGVLIGTGT' A
#
# COMPACT_ATOMS: atom_id res chain seq x y z
N THR A 1 6.82 0.29 14.92
CA THR A 1 7.99 -0.11 14.10
C THR A 1 7.87 0.57 12.75
N GLN A 2 8.57 1.69 12.52
CA GLN A 2 8.47 2.47 11.27
C GLN A 2 9.30 1.83 10.13
N ARG A 3 9.02 0.58 9.77
CA ARG A 3 9.48 0.00 8.51
C ARG A 3 8.39 0.29 7.49
N GLY A 4 8.74 0.90 6.34
CA GLY A 4 7.78 1.30 5.31
C GLY A 4 6.98 0.13 4.73
N ILE A 5 6.31 0.35 3.59
CA ILE A 5 5.45 -0.65 2.97
C ILE A 5 6.28 -1.87 2.55
N ASN A 6 5.82 -3.07 2.92
CA ASN A 6 6.40 -4.32 2.42
C ASN A 6 5.74 -4.69 1.09
N TRP A 7 6.37 -4.27 0.00
CA TRP A 7 5.82 -4.45 -1.35
C TRP A 7 5.69 -5.92 -1.78
N ASP A 8 6.61 -6.79 -1.39
CA ASP A 8 6.56 -8.21 -1.74
C ASP A 8 5.28 -8.87 -1.17
N LEU A 9 4.96 -8.55 0.08
CA LEU A 9 3.74 -9.04 0.73
C LEU A 9 2.49 -8.49 0.04
N VAL A 10 2.50 -7.20 -0.30
CA VAL A 10 1.35 -6.57 -0.98
C VAL A 10 1.12 -7.22 -2.35
N GLU A 11 2.18 -7.47 -3.13
CA GLU A 11 2.08 -8.16 -4.42
C GLU A 11 1.53 -9.59 -4.28
N GLU A 12 1.94 -10.34 -3.26
CA GLU A 12 1.40 -11.67 -3.00
C GLU A 12 -0.10 -11.63 -2.66
N VAL A 13 -0.54 -10.64 -1.90
CA VAL A 13 -1.96 -10.47 -1.56
C VAL A 13 -2.75 -10.10 -2.81
N MET A 14 -2.28 -9.12 -3.59
CA MET A 14 -2.94 -8.68 -4.82
C MET A 14 -3.11 -9.82 -5.84
N LYS A 15 -2.22 -10.82 -5.86
CA LYS A 15 -2.34 -12.01 -6.72
C LYS A 15 -3.39 -13.03 -6.23
N LYS A 16 -3.83 -12.94 -4.97
CA LYS A 16 -4.70 -13.93 -4.32
C LYS A 16 -6.13 -13.42 -4.11
N VAL A 17 -6.38 -12.13 -4.27
CA VAL A 17 -7.69 -11.52 -3.98
C VAL A 17 -8.19 -10.71 -5.17
N GLU A 18 -9.49 -10.81 -5.44
CA GLU A 18 -10.18 -9.98 -6.43
C GLU A 18 -10.91 -8.80 -5.77
N ASN A 19 -11.01 -8.83 -4.44
CA ASN A 19 -11.65 -7.77 -3.66
C ASN A 19 -10.78 -6.49 -3.67
N PRO A 20 -11.41 -5.30 -3.55
CA PRO A 20 -10.66 -4.07 -3.42
C PRO A 20 -9.73 -4.08 -2.20
N VAL A 21 -8.45 -3.79 -2.44
CA VAL A 21 -7.41 -3.73 -1.41
C VAL A 21 -7.11 -2.29 -1.04
N TYR A 22 -6.92 -2.05 0.25
CA TYR A 22 -6.47 -0.77 0.80
C TYR A 22 -5.19 -0.99 1.59
N VAL A 23 -4.18 -0.13 1.40
CA VAL A 23 -2.91 -0.22 2.12
C VAL A 23 -2.86 0.82 3.23
N GLY A 24 -2.65 0.38 4.47
CA GLY A 24 -2.58 1.25 5.65
C GLY A 24 -1.16 1.36 6.21
N GLY A 25 -0.65 2.59 6.28
CA GLY A 25 0.63 2.90 6.92
C GLY A 25 1.86 2.76 6.02
N GLY A 26 2.74 3.77 6.07
CA GLY A 26 4.05 3.72 5.42
C GLY A 26 4.16 4.44 4.07
N VAL A 27 3.07 4.97 3.52
CA VAL A 27 3.10 5.89 2.36
C VAL A 27 3.69 7.23 2.81
N ARG A 28 4.82 7.64 2.22
CA ARG A 28 5.56 8.85 2.62
C ARG A 28 5.72 9.87 1.51
N ASP A 29 5.66 9.43 0.26
CA ASP A 29 5.87 10.28 -0.90
C ASP A 29 4.94 9.89 -2.08
N GLU A 30 5.05 10.64 -3.17
CA GLU A 30 4.30 10.38 -4.40
C GLU A 30 4.74 9.09 -5.12
N GLU A 31 5.97 8.61 -4.92
CA GLU A 31 6.42 7.35 -5.53
C GLU A 31 5.67 6.17 -4.94
N ASP A 32 5.50 6.14 -3.62
CA ASP A 32 4.68 5.14 -2.92
C ASP A 32 3.22 5.14 -3.44
N LEU A 33 2.65 6.33 -3.62
CA LEU A 33 1.30 6.50 -4.17
C LEU A 33 1.19 5.97 -5.60
N LYS A 34 2.16 6.33 -6.46
CA LYS A 34 2.19 5.89 -7.84
C LYS A 34 2.32 4.37 -7.94
N ARG A 35 3.16 3.78 -7.11
CA ARG A 35 3.30 2.32 -7.03
C ARG A 35 2.00 1.64 -6.59
N CYS A 36 1.28 2.21 -5.62
CA CYS A 36 -0.03 1.68 -5.22
C CYS A 36 -1.03 1.74 -6.37
N TYR A 37 -1.08 2.86 -7.09
CA TYR A 37 -1.94 3.04 -8.26
C TYR A 37 -1.63 2.02 -9.37
N ASP A 38 -0.35 1.85 -9.72
CA ASP A 38 0.10 0.93 -10.76
C ASP A 38 -0.19 -0.54 -10.41
N MET A 39 -0.21 -0.87 -9.11
CA MET A 39 -0.57 -2.21 -8.62
C MET A 39 -2.08 -2.47 -8.59
N GLY A 40 -2.92 -1.46 -8.83
CA GLY A 40 -4.38 -1.57 -8.74
C GLY A 40 -4.94 -1.50 -7.32
N ILE A 41 -4.18 -0.94 -6.37
CA ILE A 41 -4.67 -0.69 -5.01
C ILE A 41 -5.73 0.41 -5.03
N GLN A 42 -6.84 0.15 -4.36
CA GLN A 42 -8.03 1.00 -4.45
C GLN A 42 -7.92 2.27 -3.61
N GLY A 43 -7.02 2.28 -2.62
CA GLY A 43 -6.73 3.45 -1.80
C GLY A 43 -5.66 3.20 -0.74
N VAL A 44 -5.17 4.29 -0.17
CA VAL A 44 -4.18 4.26 0.90
C VAL A 44 -4.71 4.99 2.14
N LEU A 45 -4.52 4.39 3.32
CA LEU A 45 -4.78 5.04 4.60
C LEU A 45 -3.50 5.71 5.11
N ILE A 46 -3.52 7.05 5.09
CA ILE A 46 -2.44 7.88 5.64
C ILE A 46 -2.81 8.23 7.08
N GLY A 47 -2.15 7.56 8.03
CA GLY A 47 -2.18 7.93 9.43
C GLY A 47 -0.85 8.56 9.83
N THR A 48 -0.85 9.83 10.22
CA THR A 48 0.29 10.46 10.88
C THR A 48 0.23 10.10 12.37
N GLY A 49 1.11 9.19 12.80
CA GLY A 49 1.30 8.95 14.23
C GLY A 49 1.97 10.18 14.84
N THR A 50 1.27 10.83 15.78
CA THR A 50 1.77 11.96 16.57
C THR A 50 2.95 11.55 17.45
#